data_AF-A0A0E9V542-F1
#
_entry.id   AF-A0A0E9V542-F1
#
_cell.length_a   1.000
_cell.length_b   1.000
_cell.length_c   1.000
_cell.angle_alpha   90.00
_cell.angle_beta   90.00
_cell.angle_gamma   90.00
#
_symmetry.space_group_name_H-M   'P 1'
#
loop_
_entity.id
_entity.type
_entity.pdbx_description
1 polymer ?
#
loop_
_entity_poly.entity_id
_entity_poly.type
_entity_poly.pdbx_seq_one_letter_code
_entity_poly.pdbx_strand_id
1 'polypeptide(L)'
;MAIACRLKPFGVNKLLYTGRAPKPQAVEVEGEYVILDKLLSESDFVVVACSLTPETQGLCDKAFFAKMKRTAVFVNTSRGGVGKPGGPV
;
A
#
# COMPACT_ATOMS: atom_id res chain seq x y z
N MET A 1 6.36 -10.07 -1.05
CA MET A 1 5.87 -10.28 0.33
C MET A 1 6.95 -10.02 1.39
N ALA A 2 8.21 -9.78 1.03
CA ALA A 2 9.31 -9.53 1.97
C ALA A 2 9.06 -8.44 3.05
N ILE A 3 8.35 -7.35 2.70
CA ILE A 3 7.98 -6.28 3.66
C ILE A 3 7.01 -6.83 4.71
N ALA A 4 5.94 -7.51 4.27
CA ALA A 4 4.95 -8.13 5.14
C ALA A 4 5.58 -9.10 6.15
N CYS A 5 6.49 -9.98 5.69
CA CYS A 5 7.19 -10.92 6.58
C CYS A 5 7.99 -10.21 7.67
N ARG A 6 8.62 -9.06 7.36
CA ARG A 6 9.42 -8.28 8.33
C ARG A 6 8.57 -7.52 9.33
N LEU A 7 7.32 -7.20 8.98
CA LEU A 7 6.40 -6.50 9.86
C LEU A 7 5.67 -7.43 10.84
N LYS A 8 5.57 -8.74 10.55
CA LYS A 8 4.94 -9.74 11.42
C LYS A 8 5.39 -9.68 12.90
N PRO A 9 6.70 -9.61 13.24
CA PRO A 9 7.14 -9.56 14.64
C PRO A 9 6.82 -8.23 15.36
N PHE A 10 6.37 -7.19 14.67
CA PHE A 10 6.01 -5.90 15.26
C PHE A 10 4.57 -5.86 15.80
N GLY A 11 3.85 -6.99 15.79
CA GLY A 11 2.49 -7.06 16.33
C GLY A 11 1.44 -6.39 15.43
N VAL A 12 1.65 -6.40 14.11
CA VAL A 12 0.66 -5.89 13.15
C VAL A 12 -0.63 -6.71 13.25
N ASN A 13 -1.74 -6.05 13.60
CA ASN A 13 -3.03 -6.70 13.82
C ASN A 13 -3.66 -7.22 12.51
N LYS A 14 -3.60 -6.44 11.43
CA LYS A 14 -4.14 -6.82 10.12
C LYS A 14 -3.16 -6.46 9.01
N LEU A 15 -3.02 -7.37 8.05
CA LEU A 15 -2.22 -7.14 6.86
C LEU A 15 -3.09 -7.13 5.61
N LEU A 16 -3.36 -5.93 5.09
CA LEU A 16 -4.11 -5.74 3.86
C LEU A 16 -3.15 -5.55 2.68
N TYR A 17 -3.47 -6.13 1.54
CA TYR A 17 -2.72 -5.86 0.30
C TYR A 17 -3.64 -5.78 -0.91
N THR A 18 -3.17 -5.06 -1.93
CA THR A 18 -3.85 -4.93 -3.21
C THR A 18 -2.87 -5.09 -4.36
N GLY A 19 -3.38 -5.32 -5.58
CA GLY A 19 -2.58 -5.58 -6.77
C GLY A 19 -3.45 -6.02 -7.94
N ARG A 20 -2.83 -6.64 -8.96
CA ARG A 20 -3.55 -7.16 -10.13
C ARG A 20 -4.31 -8.47 -9.84
N ALA A 21 -3.77 -9.29 -8.94
CA ALA A 21 -4.35 -10.56 -8.55
C ALA A 21 -3.89 -10.94 -7.12
N PRO A 22 -4.65 -11.79 -6.41
CA PRO A 22 -4.21 -12.40 -5.16
C PRO A 22 -2.88 -13.14 -5.33
N LYS A 23 -2.06 -13.12 -4.29
CA LYS A 23 -0.74 -13.77 -4.27
C LYS A 23 -0.80 -14.99 -3.35
N PRO A 24 -0.46 -16.21 -3.82
CA PRO A 24 -0.44 -17.40 -2.98
C PRO A 24 0.42 -17.25 -1.71
N GLN A 25 1.54 -16.52 -1.82
CA GLN A 25 2.47 -16.27 -0.71
C GLN A 25 1.89 -15.36 0.39
N ALA A 26 0.72 -14.74 0.18
CA ALA A 26 0.08 -13.93 1.21
C ALA A 26 -0.38 -14.76 2.42
N VAL A 27 -0.60 -16.07 2.24
CA VAL A 27 -1.01 -16.98 3.33
C VAL A 27 0.00 -17.03 4.47
N GLU A 28 1.30 -16.92 4.18
CA GLU A 28 2.39 -16.98 5.18
C GLU A 28 2.35 -15.80 6.17
N VAL A 29 1.79 -14.69 5.71
CA VAL A 29 1.68 -13.43 6.45
C VAL A 29 0.25 -13.09 6.82
N GLU A 30 -0.68 -14.04 6.66
CA GLU A 30 -2.11 -13.87 6.93
C GLU A 30 -2.68 -12.62 6.21
N GLY A 31 -2.19 -12.39 4.98
CA GLY A 31 -2.53 -11.22 4.19
C GLY A 31 -3.90 -11.33 3.52
N GLU A 32 -4.74 -10.32 3.73
CA GLU A 32 -6.06 -10.20 3.10
C GLU A 32 -5.95 -9.41 1.79
N TYR A 33 -6.40 -10.00 0.68
CA TYR A 33 -6.48 -9.30 -0.60
C TYR A 33 -7.73 -8.43 -0.66
N VAL A 34 -7.55 -7.13 -0.83
CA VAL A 34 -8.64 -6.15 -0.83
C VAL A 34 -8.51 -5.15 -1.96
N ILE A 35 -9.60 -4.44 -2.27
CA ILE A 35 -9.56 -3.29 -3.15
C ILE A 35 -8.79 -2.12 -2.50
N LEU A 36 -8.22 -1.24 -3.34
CA LEU A 36 -7.40 -0.12 -2.88
C LEU A 36 -8.13 0.78 -1.86
N ASP A 37 -9.40 1.09 -2.09
CA ASP A 37 -10.17 1.98 -1.22
C ASP A 37 -10.31 1.43 0.21
N LYS A 38 -10.52 0.12 0.34
CA LYS A 38 -10.55 -0.56 1.64
C LYS A 38 -9.16 -0.52 2.30
N LEU A 39 -8.11 -0.79 1.54
CA LEU A 39 -6.74 -0.72 2.04
C LEU A 39 -6.42 0.67 2.60
N LEU A 40 -6.73 1.74 1.86
CA LEU A 40 -6.39 3.12 2.27
C LEU A 40 -7.17 3.57 3.51
N SER A 41 -8.47 3.26 3.58
CA SER A 41 -9.32 3.68 4.69
C SER A 41 -9.05 2.92 5.99
N GLU A 42 -8.60 1.67 5.92
CA GLU A 42 -8.35 0.83 7.10
C GLU A 42 -6.91 0.86 7.61
N SER A 43 -5.93 1.23 6.78
CA SER A 43 -4.50 1.10 7.11
C SER A 43 -3.96 2.27 7.95
N ASP A 44 -3.19 1.94 8.99
CA ASP A 44 -2.38 2.92 9.75
C ASP A 44 -1.00 3.14 9.12
N PHE A 45 -0.52 2.19 8.30
CA PHE A 45 0.69 2.30 7.51
C PHE A 45 0.39 1.84 6.09
N VAL A 46 0.69 2.69 5.09
CA VAL A 46 0.53 2.36 3.67
C VAL A 46 1.89 2.32 3.01
N VAL A 47 2.30 1.14 2.54
CA VAL A 47 3.59 0.94 1.86
C VAL A 47 3.37 0.66 0.38
N VAL A 48 3.82 1.57 -0.47
CA VAL A 48 3.76 1.43 -1.92
C VAL A 48 5.08 0.88 -2.43
N ALA A 49 5.02 -0.36 -2.94
CA ALA A 49 6.16 -1.11 -3.48
C ALA A 49 5.80 -1.77 -4.83
N CYS A 50 5.06 -1.06 -5.68
CA CYS A 50 4.69 -1.53 -7.02
C CYS A 50 5.68 -1.04 -8.09
N SER A 51 5.71 -1.74 -9.23
CA SER A 51 6.43 -1.25 -10.41
C SER A 51 5.71 -0.03 -11.00
N LEU A 52 6.46 0.87 -11.64
CA LEU A 52 5.87 1.92 -12.47
C LEU A 52 5.34 1.30 -13.77
N THR A 53 4.05 1.44 -13.99
CA THR A 53 3.31 1.04 -15.19
C THR A 53 2.33 2.16 -15.54
N PRO A 54 1.70 2.15 -16.74
CA PRO A 54 0.65 3.12 -17.05
C PRO A 54 -0.48 3.15 -16.02
N GLU A 55 -0.80 2.01 -15.40
CA GLU A 55 -1.86 1.94 -14.38
C GLU A 55 -1.43 2.46 -13.01
N THR A 56 -0.13 2.43 -12.68
CA THR A 56 0.38 2.88 -11.38
C THR A 56 1.00 4.28 -11.43
N GLN A 57 1.12 4.86 -12.63
CA GLN A 57 1.61 6.23 -12.80
C GLN A 57 0.65 7.24 -12.17
N GLY A 58 1.17 8.04 -11.24
CA GLY A 58 0.36 9.00 -10.50
C GLY A 58 -0.69 8.38 -9.57
N LEU A 59 -0.57 7.10 -9.23
CA LEU A 59 -1.48 6.39 -8.30
C LEU A 59 -1.60 7.11 -6.95
N CYS A 60 -0.50 7.63 -6.43
CA CYS A 60 -0.48 8.35 -5.16
C CYS A 60 -0.79 9.85 -5.40
N ASP A 61 -2.04 10.13 -5.74
CA ASP A 61 -2.57 11.48 -5.95
C ASP A 61 -3.37 12.02 -4.75
N LYS A 62 -3.98 13.19 -4.90
CA LYS A 62 -4.78 13.80 -3.82
C LYS A 62 -5.95 12.92 -3.38
N ALA A 63 -6.59 12.20 -4.29
CA ALA A 63 -7.72 11.32 -3.95
C ALA A 63 -7.24 10.08 -3.17
N PHE A 64 -6.06 9.55 -3.49
CA PHE A 64 -5.41 8.50 -2.71
C PHE A 64 -5.17 8.95 -1.27
N PHE A 65 -4.52 10.09 -1.07
CA PHE A 65 -4.22 10.60 0.28
C PHE A 65 -5.48 11.01 1.06
N ALA A 66 -6.52 11.50 0.37
CA ALA A 66 -7.79 11.85 1.01
C ALA A 66 -8.53 10.64 1.59
N LYS A 67 -8.27 9.43 1.10
CA LYS A 67 -8.86 8.19 1.62
C LYS A 67 -8.08 7.60 2.80
N MET A 68 -6.85 8.05 3.03
CA MET A 68 -6.04 7.57 4.15
C MET A 68 -6.54 8.13 5.48
N LYS A 69 -6.31 7.39 6.58
CA LYS A 69 -6.48 7.97 7.91
C LYS A 69 -5.55 9.15 8.08
N ARG A 70 -6.00 10.19 8.78
CA ARG A 70 -5.18 11.38 9.08
C ARG A 70 -3.93 11.08 9.90
N THR A 71 -3.95 9.97 10.63
CA THR A 71 -2.83 9.47 11.45
C THR A 71 -1.96 8.45 10.72
N ALA A 72 -2.32 8.09 9.48
CA ALA A 72 -1.60 7.05 8.75
C ALA A 72 -0.23 7.55 8.28
N VAL A 73 0.74 6.66 8.29
CA VAL A 73 2.07 6.89 7.73
C VAL A 73 2.14 6.33 6.32
N PHE A 74 2.57 7.16 5.38
CA PHE A 74 2.79 6.77 4.00
C PHE A 74 4.27 6.48 3.74
N VAL A 75 4.59 5.36 3.10
CA VAL A 75 5.95 5.00 2.70
C VAL A 75 5.96 4.60 1.23
N ASN A 76 6.68 5.35 0.41
CA ASN A 76 6.88 5.02 -1.00
C ASN A 76 8.29 4.48 -1.24
N THR A 77 8.39 3.19 -1.60
CA THR A 77 9.65 2.55 -2.03
C THR A 77 9.63 2.18 -3.52
N SER A 78 8.62 2.63 -4.26
CA SER A 78 8.50 2.46 -5.70
C SER A 78 9.28 3.52 -6.49
N ARG A 79 9.09 3.58 -7.81
CA ARG A 79 9.69 4.62 -8.66
C ARG A 79 8.96 5.95 -8.46
N GLY A 80 9.69 7.06 -8.57
CA GLY A 80 9.14 8.41 -8.35
C GLY A 80 7.87 8.74 -9.15
N GLY A 81 7.73 8.21 -10.38
CA GLY A 81 6.54 8.41 -11.22
C GLY A 81 5.25 7.74 -10.72
N VAL A 82 5.32 6.88 -9.70
CA VAL A 82 4.12 6.33 -9.04
C VAL A 82 3.46 7.40 -8.16
N GLY A 83 4.25 8.33 -7.62
CA GLY A 83 3.74 9.57 -7.02
C GLY A 83 3.46 10.62 -8.09
N LYS A 84 2.45 11.46 -7.88
CA LYS A 84 2.23 12.62 -8.74
C LYS A 84 3.23 13.73 -8.37
N PRO A 85 3.92 14.38 -9.34
CA PRO A 85 4.75 15.56 -9.07
C PRO A 85 3.94 16.65 -8.35
N GLY A 86 4.44 17.15 -7.21
CA GLY A 86 3.76 18.16 -6.38
C GLY A 86 2.60 17.64 -5.52
N GLY A 87 2.45 16.31 -5.40
CA GLY A 87 1.60 15.71 -4.37
C GLY A 87 2.18 15.92 -2.96
N PRO A 88 1.36 15.79 -1.90
CA PRO A 88 1.85 15.86 -0.53
C PRO A 88 2.93 14.79 -0.32
N VAL A 89 4.08 15.24 0.22
CA VAL A 89 5.18 14.39 0.71
C VAL A 89 4.98 14.07 2.18
#